data_AF-A0A5D8QG95-F1
#
_entry.id   AF-A0A5D8QG95-F1
#
_cell.length_a   1.000
_cell.length_b   1.000
_cell.length_c   1.000
_cell.angle_alpha   90.00
_cell.angle_beta   90.00
_cell.angle_gamma   90.00
#
_symmetry.space_group_name_H-M   'P 1'
#
loop_
_entity.id
_entity.type
_entity.pdbx_description
1 polymer ?
#
loop_
_entity_poly.entity_id
_entity_poly.type
_entity_poly.pdbx_seq_one_letter_code
_entity_poly.pdbx_strand_id
1 'polypeptide(L)'
;MTATKEMERKTLEKIRQMVAELGTDSYLAAAFDGAFEIAEQNIENDFGCTTRYYINEVQKAEDAKLEMAKQLSSLKEAYETVLKRESMLKTNIEELNEALMTAKREAAGYKNQAESYKVMIEDLECDVMKLKAKLYDYMAGEVK
;
A
#
# COMPACT_ATOMS: atom_id res chain seq x y z
N MET A 1 -20.85 -37.13 45.83
CA MET A 1 -20.98 -38.13 44.74
C MET A 1 -20.88 -37.39 43.43
N THR A 2 -20.00 -37.82 42.53
CA THR A 2 -20.00 -37.36 41.13
C THR A 2 -21.07 -38.13 40.37
N ALA A 3 -21.79 -37.46 39.46
CA ALA A 3 -22.70 -38.16 38.56
C ALA A 3 -21.90 -39.09 37.64
N THR A 4 -22.46 -40.26 37.31
CA THR A 4 -21.85 -41.15 36.31
C THR A 4 -22.38 -40.78 34.92
N LYS A 5 -21.60 -41.05 33.85
CA LYS A 5 -22.05 -40.84 32.47
C LYS A 5 -23.41 -41.49 32.18
N GLU A 6 -23.65 -42.68 32.74
CA GLU A 6 -24.92 -43.38 32.60
C GLU A 6 -26.09 -42.67 33.29
N MET A 7 -25.86 -42.07 34.47
CA MET A 7 -26.86 -41.23 35.13
C MET A 7 -27.17 -39.97 34.32
N GLU A 8 -26.15 -39.36 33.72
CA GLU A 8 -26.32 -38.18 32.86
C GLU A 8 -27.11 -38.51 31.59
N ARG A 9 -26.77 -39.59 30.87
CA ARG A 9 -27.53 -40.03 29.66
C ARG A 9 -29.00 -40.31 29.97
N LYS A 10 -29.27 -41.03 31.06
CA LYS A 10 -30.65 -41.30 31.51
C LYS A 10 -31.42 -40.04 31.87
N THR A 11 -30.74 -39.04 32.43
CA THR A 11 -31.36 -37.74 32.74
C THR A 11 -31.61 -36.95 31.47
N LEU A 12 -30.65 -36.92 30.55
CA LEU A 12 -30.76 -36.24 29.26
C LEU A 12 -31.91 -36.78 28.42
N GLU A 13 -32.09 -38.10 28.35
CA GLU A 13 -33.18 -38.73 27.58
C GLU A 13 -34.56 -38.34 28.13
N LYS A 14 -34.71 -38.24 29.46
CA LYS A 14 -35.96 -37.75 30.07
C LYS A 14 -36.23 -36.29 29.71
N ILE A 15 -35.21 -35.44 29.72
CA ILE A 15 -35.34 -34.03 29.33
C ILE A 15 -35.73 -33.94 27.85
N ARG A 16 -35.10 -34.73 26.99
CA ARG A 16 -35.43 -34.82 25.56
C ARG A 16 -36.89 -35.19 25.34
N GLN A 17 -37.39 -36.20 26.03
CA GLN A 17 -38.79 -36.61 25.94
C GLN A 17 -39.75 -35.48 26.40
N MET A 18 -39.47 -34.85 27.55
CA MET A 18 -40.28 -33.73 28.05
C MET A 18 -40.35 -32.56 27.06
N VAL A 19 -39.24 -32.27 26.36
CA VAL A 19 -39.22 -31.22 25.32
C VAL A 19 -39.98 -31.66 24.07
N ALA A 20 -39.83 -32.92 23.64
CA ALA A 20 -40.53 -33.46 22.47
C ALA A 20 -42.05 -33.50 22.63
N GLU A 21 -42.55 -33.80 23.84
CA GLU A 21 -43.99 -33.82 24.16
C GLU A 21 -44.67 -32.45 24.01
N LEU A 22 -43.90 -31.34 24.07
CA LEU A 22 -44.44 -29.99 23.85
C LEU A 22 -44.66 -29.65 22.36
N GLY A 23 -44.18 -30.50 21.45
CA GLY A 23 -44.25 -30.28 20.00
C GLY A 23 -43.14 -29.37 19.46
N THR A 24 -42.92 -29.43 18.14
CA THR A 24 -41.84 -28.71 17.44
C THR A 24 -41.98 -27.20 17.46
N ASP A 25 -43.20 -26.68 17.59
CA ASP A 25 -43.47 -25.24 17.61
C ASP A 25 -43.28 -24.64 19.02
N SER A 26 -42.88 -25.45 20.01
CA SER A 26 -42.57 -25.00 21.35
C SER A 26 -41.29 -24.16 21.38
N TYR A 27 -41.30 -23.07 22.15
CA TYR A 27 -40.10 -22.29 22.43
C TYR A 27 -38.98 -23.13 23.05
N LEU A 28 -39.31 -24.17 23.82
CA LEU A 28 -38.30 -25.07 24.37
C LEU A 28 -37.73 -26.00 23.30
N ALA A 29 -38.54 -26.46 22.34
CA ALA A 29 -38.02 -27.23 21.22
C ALA A 29 -36.99 -26.41 20.41
N ALA A 30 -37.31 -25.15 20.12
CA ALA A 30 -36.39 -24.24 19.44
C ALA A 30 -35.12 -23.92 20.26
N ALA A 31 -35.24 -23.71 21.57
CA ALA A 31 -34.10 -23.38 22.42
C ALA A 31 -33.14 -24.57 22.64
N PHE A 32 -33.64 -25.81 22.56
CA PHE A 32 -32.85 -27.03 22.73
C PHE A 32 -32.30 -27.59 21.42
N ASP A 33 -32.62 -26.98 20.26
CA ASP A 33 -32.03 -27.35 18.98
C ASP A 33 -30.48 -27.25 19.04
N GLY A 34 -29.79 -28.37 18.82
CA GLY A 34 -28.34 -28.51 18.99
C GLY A 34 -27.85 -28.64 20.45
N ALA A 35 -28.68 -28.34 21.46
CA ALA A 35 -28.28 -28.39 22.86
C ALA A 35 -28.15 -29.83 23.39
N PHE A 36 -29.00 -30.75 22.89
CA PHE A 36 -28.92 -32.17 23.25
C PHE A 36 -27.65 -32.82 22.72
N GLU A 37 -27.25 -32.51 21.49
CA GLU A 37 -26.02 -33.00 20.85
C GLU A 37 -24.78 -32.51 21.59
N ILE A 38 -24.77 -31.24 22.03
CA ILE A 38 -23.70 -30.68 22.88
C ILE A 38 -23.64 -31.45 24.21
N ALA A 39 -24.79 -31.72 24.83
CA ALA A 39 -24.84 -32.47 26.08
C ALA A 39 -24.32 -33.91 25.91
N GLU A 40 -24.70 -34.60 24.83
CA GLU A 40 -24.18 -35.93 24.49
C GLU A 40 -22.65 -35.91 24.29
N GLN A 41 -22.13 -34.95 23.54
CA GLN A 41 -20.69 -34.78 23.33
C GLN A 41 -19.94 -34.48 24.63
N ASN A 42 -20.51 -33.67 25.51
CA ASN A 42 -19.95 -33.38 26.82
C ASN A 42 -19.86 -34.64 27.69
N ILE A 43 -20.93 -35.43 27.73
CA ILE A 43 -20.96 -36.70 28.46
C ILE A 43 -19.94 -37.68 27.89
N GLU A 44 -19.88 -37.84 26.57
CA GLU A 44 -19.03 -38.85 25.94
C GLU A 44 -17.55 -38.50 26.11
N ASN A 45 -17.18 -37.24 25.86
CA ASN A 45 -15.79 -36.82 25.78
C ASN A 45 -15.28 -36.12 27.05
N ASP A 46 -16.09 -36.06 28.12
CA ASP A 46 -15.78 -35.32 29.35
C ASP A 46 -15.48 -33.83 29.09
N PHE A 47 -16.28 -33.22 28.19
CA PHE A 47 -16.16 -31.81 27.83
C PHE A 47 -17.08 -30.91 28.66
N GLY A 48 -16.74 -29.63 28.69
CA GLY A 48 -17.54 -28.56 29.30
C GLY A 48 -18.08 -27.56 28.27
N CYS A 49 -18.39 -28.02 27.05
CA CYS A 49 -18.86 -27.14 25.98
C CYS A 49 -20.25 -26.59 26.33
N THR A 50 -20.46 -25.30 26.07
CA THR A 50 -21.76 -24.65 26.34
C THR A 50 -22.25 -23.93 25.10
N THR A 51 -23.56 -23.81 24.94
CA THR A 51 -24.14 -22.98 23.88
C THR A 51 -23.61 -21.54 23.94
N ARG A 52 -23.37 -21.02 25.16
CA ARG A 52 -22.77 -19.69 25.36
C ARG A 52 -21.38 -19.59 24.75
N TYR A 53 -20.56 -20.63 24.87
CA TYR A 53 -19.23 -20.66 24.25
C TYR A 53 -19.35 -20.48 22.73
N TYR A 54 -20.19 -21.28 22.06
CA TYR A 54 -20.36 -21.20 20.61
C TYR A 54 -20.94 -19.86 20.16
N ILE A 55 -21.94 -19.31 20.87
CA ILE A 55 -22.48 -17.97 20.58
C ILE A 55 -21.37 -16.91 20.65
N ASN A 56 -20.54 -16.95 21.70
CA ASN A 56 -19.44 -16.01 21.84
C ASN A 56 -18.41 -16.15 20.73
N GLU A 57 -18.10 -17.37 20.29
CA GLU A 57 -17.16 -17.59 19.18
C GLU A 57 -17.71 -17.09 17.84
N VAL A 58 -19.01 -17.30 17.58
CA VAL A 58 -19.67 -16.75 16.39
C VAL A 58 -19.66 -15.22 16.44
N GLN A 59 -20.00 -14.60 17.58
CA GLN A 59 -19.97 -13.15 17.72
C GLN A 59 -18.57 -12.57 17.49
N LYS A 60 -17.54 -13.20 18.07
CA LYS A 60 -16.13 -12.80 17.83
C LYS A 60 -15.76 -12.91 16.36
N ALA A 61 -16.19 -13.97 15.67
CA ALA A 61 -15.92 -14.15 14.26
C ALA A 61 -16.62 -13.09 13.40
N GLU A 62 -17.86 -12.72 13.75
CA GLU A 62 -18.59 -11.63 13.09
C GLU A 62 -17.93 -10.27 13.33
N ASP A 63 -17.54 -9.97 14.57
CA ASP A 63 -16.85 -8.73 14.93
C ASP A 63 -15.50 -8.63 14.19
N ALA A 64 -14.75 -9.73 14.13
CA ALA A 64 -13.49 -9.80 13.39
C ALA A 64 -13.71 -9.61 11.88
N LYS A 65 -14.78 -10.18 11.31
CA LYS A 65 -15.13 -10.01 9.90
C LYS A 65 -15.52 -8.57 9.59
N LEU A 66 -16.28 -7.92 10.48
CA LEU A 66 -16.64 -6.51 10.34
C LEU A 66 -15.40 -5.63 10.38
N GLU A 67 -14.47 -5.90 11.29
CA GLU A 67 -13.24 -5.13 11.40
C GLU A 67 -12.32 -5.33 10.19
N MET A 68 -12.18 -6.56 9.70
CA MET A 68 -11.48 -6.84 8.44
C MET A 68 -12.10 -6.10 7.26
N ALA A 69 -13.44 -6.02 7.18
CA ALA A 69 -14.12 -5.29 6.11
C ALA A 69 -13.79 -3.78 6.15
N LYS A 70 -13.74 -3.17 7.34
CA LYS A 70 -13.30 -1.76 7.49
C LYS A 70 -11.86 -1.56 7.07
N GLN A 71 -10.96 -2.44 7.52
CA GLN A 71 -9.55 -2.41 7.14
C GLN A 71 -9.39 -2.53 5.62
N LEU A 72 -10.13 -3.45 4.99
CA LEU A 72 -10.11 -3.65 3.54
C LEU A 72 -10.61 -2.40 2.79
N SER A 73 -11.64 -1.69 3.30
CA SER A 73 -12.09 -0.42 2.73
C SER A 73 -10.99 0.64 2.79
N SER A 74 -10.40 0.84 3.98
CA SER A 74 -9.32 1.82 4.16
C SER A 74 -8.09 1.52 3.30
N LEU A 75 -7.76 0.24 3.14
CA LEU A 75 -6.64 -0.19 2.31
C LEU A 75 -6.89 0.07 0.82
N LYS A 76 -8.13 -0.13 0.35
CA LYS A 76 -8.52 0.21 -1.03
C LYS A 76 -8.39 1.70 -1.30
N GLU A 77 -8.86 2.55 -0.38
CA GLU A 77 -8.73 4.01 -0.51
C GLU A 77 -7.27 4.47 -0.53
N ALA A 78 -6.43 3.89 0.34
CA ALA A 78 -4.99 4.14 0.34
C ALA A 78 -4.33 3.69 -0.98
N TYR A 79 -4.71 2.52 -1.50
CA TYR A 79 -4.20 1.99 -2.76
C TYR A 79 -4.55 2.88 -3.96
N GLU A 80 -5.80 3.34 -4.05
CA GLU A 80 -6.21 4.30 -5.10
C GLU A 80 -5.42 5.61 -5.04
N THR A 81 -5.12 6.08 -3.82
CA THR A 81 -4.30 7.28 -3.62
C THR A 81 -2.86 7.08 -4.11
N VAL A 82 -2.28 5.90 -3.84
CA VAL A 82 -0.95 5.54 -4.34
C VAL A 82 -0.93 5.47 -5.86
N LEU A 83 -1.93 4.85 -6.50
CA LEU A 83 -2.03 4.78 -7.96
C LEU A 83 -2.10 6.17 -8.61
N LYS A 84 -2.91 7.08 -8.05
CA LYS A 84 -2.97 8.47 -8.52
C LYS A 84 -1.60 9.14 -8.43
N ARG A 85 -0.89 8.96 -7.31
CA ARG A 85 0.44 9.54 -7.11
C ARG A 85 1.49 8.95 -8.04
N GLU A 86 1.44 7.65 -8.31
CA GLU A 86 2.30 6.99 -9.29
C GLU A 86 2.10 7.57 -10.70
N SER A 87 0.84 7.77 -11.11
CA SER A 87 0.52 8.39 -12.40
C SER A 87 1.08 9.81 -12.51
N MET A 88 0.91 10.63 -11.47
CA MET A 88 1.47 11.99 -11.46
C MET A 88 3.00 11.99 -11.52
N LEU A 89 3.64 11.05 -10.81
CA LEU A 89 5.09 10.96 -10.79
C LEU A 89 5.65 10.58 -12.17
N LYS A 90 4.96 9.71 -12.92
CA LYS A 90 5.33 9.37 -14.30
C LYS A 90 5.32 10.61 -15.21
N THR A 91 4.25 11.39 -15.17
CA THR A 91 4.16 12.65 -15.94
C THR A 91 5.28 13.62 -15.55
N ASN A 92 5.55 13.81 -14.26
CA ASN A 92 6.63 14.68 -13.81
C ASN A 92 8.01 14.20 -14.29
N ILE A 93 8.25 12.89 -14.35
CA ILE A 93 9.51 12.32 -14.87
C ILE A 93 9.64 12.62 -16.37
N GLU A 94 8.56 12.49 -17.14
CA GLU A 94 8.55 12.82 -18.57
C GLU A 94 8.88 14.30 -18.80
N GLU A 95 8.20 15.21 -18.09
CA GLU A 95 8.45 16.65 -18.15
C GLU A 95 9.90 17.01 -17.77
N LEU A 96 10.42 16.41 -16.69
CA LEU A 96 11.80 16.67 -16.26
C LEU A 96 12.82 16.16 -17.28
N ASN A 97 12.54 15.04 -17.94
CA ASN A 97 13.40 14.52 -19.02
C ASN A 97 13.41 15.46 -20.22
N GLU A 98 12.26 16.03 -20.61
CA GLU A 98 12.19 17.01 -21.71
C GLU A 98 12.95 18.30 -21.37
N ALA A 99 12.79 18.81 -20.14
CA ALA A 99 13.53 19.96 -19.65
C ALA A 99 15.05 19.69 -19.65
N LEU A 100 15.47 18.50 -19.20
CA LEU A 100 16.88 18.09 -19.23
C LEU A 100 17.43 18.05 -20.66
N MET A 101 16.66 17.53 -21.61
CA MET A 101 17.08 17.47 -23.02
C MET A 101 17.23 18.88 -23.62
N THR A 102 16.34 19.80 -23.26
CA THR A 102 16.40 21.20 -23.69
C THR A 102 17.64 21.89 -23.11
N ALA A 103 17.85 21.80 -21.80
CA ALA A 103 19.03 22.38 -21.13
C ALA A 103 20.36 21.82 -21.69
N LYS A 104 20.41 20.53 -22.03
CA LYS A 104 21.59 19.93 -22.68
C LYS A 104 21.88 20.54 -24.05
N ARG A 105 20.84 20.82 -24.86
CA ARG A 105 21.00 21.47 -26.17
C ARG A 105 21.51 22.90 -26.01
N GLU A 106 20.95 23.66 -25.07
CA GLU A 106 21.40 25.03 -24.78
C GLU A 106 22.85 25.06 -24.31
N ALA A 107 23.23 24.18 -23.39
CA ALA A 107 24.61 24.06 -22.91
C ALA A 107 25.59 23.73 -24.06
N ALA A 108 25.19 22.86 -24.99
CA ALA A 108 25.99 22.59 -26.19
C ALA A 108 26.10 23.82 -27.10
N GLY A 109 25.02 24.59 -27.24
CA GLY A 109 25.01 25.87 -27.97
C GLY A 109 26.00 26.88 -27.38
N TYR A 110 25.94 27.10 -26.06
CA TYR A 110 26.87 28.00 -25.37
C TYR A 110 28.33 27.54 -25.48
N LYS A 111 28.58 26.23 -25.41
CA LYS A 111 29.92 25.68 -25.61
C LYS A 111 30.48 26.02 -27.00
N ASN A 112 29.67 25.82 -28.04
CA ASN A 112 30.08 26.12 -29.42
C ASN A 112 30.32 27.63 -29.62
N GLN A 113 29.47 28.46 -29.01
CA GLN A 113 29.62 29.91 -29.05
C GLN A 113 30.90 30.39 -28.34
N ALA A 114 31.21 29.81 -27.18
CA ALA A 114 32.44 30.10 -26.45
C ALA A 114 33.70 29.75 -27.28
N GLU A 115 33.68 28.61 -27.98
CA GLU A 115 34.79 28.23 -28.87
C GLU A 115 34.97 29.21 -30.04
N SER A 116 33.86 29.65 -30.64
CA SER A 116 33.89 30.67 -31.70
C SER A 116 34.49 32.00 -31.21
N TYR A 117 34.10 32.46 -30.03
CA TYR A 117 34.68 33.66 -29.44
C TYR A 117 36.16 33.51 -29.12
N LYS A 118 36.60 32.33 -28.70
CA LYS A 118 38.02 32.07 -28.45
C LYS A 118 38.85 32.24 -29.73
N VAL A 119 38.42 31.64 -30.84
CA VAL A 119 39.09 31.81 -32.15
C VAL A 119 39.10 33.28 -32.58
N MET A 120 37.98 33.98 -32.43
CA MET A 120 37.89 35.40 -32.79
C MET A 120 38.82 36.29 -31.95
N ILE A 121 38.99 35.98 -30.66
CA ILE A 121 39.95 36.67 -29.78
C ILE A 121 41.38 36.43 -30.28
N GLU A 122 41.74 35.19 -30.62
CA GLU A 122 43.07 34.85 -31.15
C GLU A 122 43.37 35.61 -32.47
N ASP A 123 42.40 35.73 -33.37
CA ASP A 123 42.52 36.51 -34.61
C ASP A 123 42.71 38.01 -34.33
N LEU A 124 41.89 38.57 -33.43
CA LEU A 124 42.00 39.99 -33.04
C LEU A 124 43.34 40.28 -32.34
N GLU A 125 43.84 39.37 -31.51
CA GLU A 125 45.16 39.49 -30.89
C GLU A 125 46.28 39.54 -31.94
N CYS A 126 46.19 38.70 -32.98
CA CYS A 126 47.12 38.72 -34.12
C CYS A 126 47.09 40.05 -34.87
N ASP A 127 45.89 40.59 -35.13
CA ASP A 127 45.73 41.87 -35.81
C ASP A 127 46.25 43.05 -34.97
N VAL A 128 45.99 43.04 -33.65
CA VAL A 128 46.58 44.02 -32.72
C VAL A 128 48.10 43.95 -32.75
N MET A 129 48.69 42.75 -32.81
CA MET A 129 50.14 42.59 -32.91
C MET A 129 50.69 43.19 -34.20
N LYS A 130 50.05 42.94 -35.36
CA LYS A 130 50.45 43.53 -36.65
C LYS A 130 50.34 45.06 -36.64
N LEU A 131 49.27 45.60 -36.07
CA LEU A 131 49.07 47.06 -35.97
C LEU A 131 50.09 47.70 -35.05
N LYS A 132 50.42 47.06 -33.92
CA LYS A 132 51.50 47.51 -33.03
C LYS A 132 52.85 47.55 -33.76
N ALA A 133 53.20 46.52 -34.53
CA ALA A 133 54.44 46.49 -35.32
C ALA A 133 54.51 47.65 -36.32
N LYS A 134 53.46 47.86 -37.13
CA LYS A 134 53.39 48.99 -38.07
C LYS A 134 53.54 50.35 -37.40
N LEU A 135 52.98 50.52 -36.20
CA LEU A 135 53.11 51.75 -35.43
C LEU A 135 54.54 51.96 -34.95
N TYR A 136 55.23 50.90 -34.49
CA TYR A 136 56.65 50.98 -34.13
C TYR A 136 57.51 51.40 -35.34
N ASP A 137 57.31 50.79 -36.50
CA ASP A 137 58.04 51.14 -37.73
C ASP A 137 57.85 52.63 -38.10
N TYR A 138 56.60 53.12 -38.00
CA TYR A 138 56.26 54.52 -38.26
C TYR A 138 56.93 55.46 -37.24
N MET A 139 56.93 55.13 -35.95
CA MET A 139 57.52 55.96 -34.89
C MET A 139 59.05 55.94 -34.87
N ALA A 140 59.68 54.84 -35.29
CA ALA A 140 61.14 54.66 -35.29
C ALA A 140 61.86 55.38 -36.45
N GLY A 141 61.11 55.99 -37.38
CA GLY A 141 61.69 56.79 -38.46
C GLY A 141 62.19 55.97 -39.66
N GLU A 142 61.75 54.72 -39.83
CA GLU A 142 62.03 53.92 -41.04
C GLU A 142 61.05 54.20 -42.20
N VAL A 143 60.43 55.38 -42.23
CA VAL A 143 59.72 55.90 -43.40
C VAL A 143 60.55 57.02 -44.01
N LYS A 144 61.36 56.67 -45.00
CA LYS A 144 61.66 57.57 -46.12
C LYS A 144 60.55 57.45 -47.16
#